data_AF-A0A098YBZ8-F1
#
_entry.id   AF-A0A098YBZ8-F1
#
_cell.length_a   1.000
_cell.length_b   1.000
_cell.length_c   1.000
_cell.angle_alpha   90.00
_cell.angle_beta   90.00
_cell.angle_gamma   90.00
#
_symmetry.space_group_name_H-M   'P 1'
#
loop_
_entity.id
_entity.type
_entity.pdbx_description
1 polymer ?
#
loop_
_entity_poly.entity_id
_entity_poly.type
_entity_poly.pdbx_seq_one_letter_code
_entity_poly.pdbx_strand_id
1 'polypeptide(L)'
;MTDARVRDEPPADEPTATITPYRDGPLIVRGNFQLVDTDGQEIDPGRKTVALCRCGKSGIKPFCDGTHKLAGFHSGSAPSRPRPAARLFQEAGREADDGQRPPA
;
A
#
# COMPACT_ATOMS: atom_id res chain seq x y z
N MET A 1 -24.03 36.12 -17.73
CA MET A 1 -24.49 34.74 -17.48
C MET A 1 -23.88 33.90 -18.61
N THR A 2 -22.97 32.96 -18.44
CA THR A 2 -22.37 32.26 -17.29
C THR A 2 -21.07 31.72 -17.87
N ASP A 3 -19.93 32.23 -17.42
CA ASP A 3 -18.63 31.71 -17.86
C ASP A 3 -18.42 30.36 -17.18
N ALA A 4 -18.67 29.30 -17.95
CA ALA A 4 -18.47 27.94 -17.53
C ALA A 4 -16.97 27.74 -17.34
N ARG A 5 -16.51 27.88 -16.09
CA ARG A 5 -15.18 27.46 -15.67
C ARG A 5 -15.05 25.98 -16.00
N VAL A 6 -14.44 25.69 -17.14
CA VAL A 6 -13.91 24.37 -17.48
C VAL A 6 -13.02 23.99 -16.31
N ARG A 7 -13.51 23.09 -15.46
CA ARG A 7 -12.65 22.48 -14.46
C ARG A 7 -11.66 21.66 -15.27
N ASP A 8 -10.40 22.04 -15.19
CA ASP A 8 -9.26 21.29 -15.69
C ASP A 8 -9.32 19.90 -15.02
N GLU A 9 -10.05 18.97 -15.65
CA GLU A 9 -10.09 17.58 -15.23
C GLU A 9 -8.75 16.97 -15.64
N PRO A 10 -7.92 16.55 -14.67
CA PRO A 10 -6.63 15.97 -14.99
C PRO A 10 -6.85 14.75 -15.90
N PRO A 11 -5.99 14.53 -16.91
CA PRO A 11 -6.16 13.44 -17.86
C PRO A 11 -6.28 12.11 -17.11
N ALA A 12 -7.24 11.27 -17.54
CA ALA A 12 -7.67 10.06 -16.85
C ALA A 12 -6.56 9.00 -16.59
N ASP A 13 -5.37 9.19 -17.18
CA ASP A 13 -4.21 8.30 -17.07
C ASP A 13 -3.17 8.73 -16.01
N GLU A 14 -3.36 9.86 -15.30
CA GLU A 14 -2.45 10.23 -14.21
C GLU A 14 -2.83 9.52 -12.89
N PRO A 15 -1.85 8.95 -12.15
CA PRO A 15 -2.14 8.34 -10.86
C PRO A 15 -2.65 9.41 -9.89
N THR A 16 -3.92 9.29 -9.51
CA THR A 16 -4.57 10.21 -8.57
C THR A 16 -4.02 10.10 -7.15
N ALA A 17 -3.32 9.01 -6.84
CA ALA A 17 -2.60 8.80 -5.59
C ALA A 17 -1.26 8.09 -5.80
N THR A 18 -0.30 8.36 -4.92
CA THR A 18 0.99 7.69 -4.84
C THR A 18 1.13 7.01 -3.48
N ILE A 19 1.65 5.77 -3.47
CA ILE A 19 1.99 5.04 -2.26
C ILE A 19 3.50 4.78 -2.26
N THR A 20 4.21 5.30 -1.27
CA THR A 20 5.66 5.17 -1.15
C THR A 20 6.03 4.38 0.11
N PRO A 21 6.57 3.15 -0.01
CA PRO A 21 7.14 2.45 1.12
C PRO A 21 8.45 3.11 1.56
N TYR A 22 8.51 3.61 2.79
CA TYR A 22 9.76 4.15 3.34
C TYR A 22 10.59 3.03 3.94
N ARG A 23 11.90 3.03 3.68
CA ARG A 23 12.86 2.10 4.32
C ARG A 23 12.66 2.15 5.83
N ASP A 24 12.52 0.96 6.44
CA ASP A 24 12.37 0.79 7.89
C ASP A 24 11.20 1.59 8.50
N GLY A 25 10.23 1.97 7.65
CA GLY A 25 9.19 2.93 8.00
C GLY A 25 7.84 2.64 7.36
N PRO A 26 6.91 3.62 7.42
CA PRO A 26 5.52 3.47 7.01
C PRO A 26 5.34 3.44 5.48
N LEU A 27 4.09 3.22 5.06
CA LEU A 27 3.65 3.55 3.71
C LEU A 27 3.16 5.00 3.71
N ILE A 28 3.77 5.86 2.90
CA ILE A 28 3.31 7.23 2.71
C ILE A 28 2.34 7.26 1.53
N VAL A 29 1.08 7.59 1.80
CA VAL A 29 0.05 7.78 0.79
C VAL A 29 -0.13 9.26 0.54
N ARG A 30 -0.12 9.69 -0.72
CA ARG A 30 -0.31 11.08 -1.14
C ARG A 30 -1.33 11.15 -2.27
N GLY A 31 -2.14 12.21 -2.29
CA GLY A 31 -3.05 12.50 -3.40
C GLY A 31 -4.52 12.32 -3.02
N ASN A 32 -5.35 12.04 -4.01
CA ASN A 32 -6.77 11.79 -3.85
C ASN A 32 -7.00 10.28 -3.71
N PHE A 33 -7.31 9.85 -2.49
CA PHE A 33 -7.57 8.45 -2.16
C PHE A 33 -8.73 8.34 -1.18
N GLN A 34 -9.38 7.18 -1.16
CA GLN A 34 -10.31 6.78 -0.10
C GLN A 34 -9.61 5.75 0.78
N LEU A 35 -9.83 5.83 2.09
CA LEU A 35 -9.39 4.83 3.04
C LEU A 35 -10.63 4.20 3.64
N VAL A 36 -10.77 2.89 3.50
CA VAL A 36 -11.93 2.13 3.99
C VAL A 36 -11.47 0.92 4.79
N ASP A 37 -12.30 0.47 5.71
CA ASP A 37 -12.13 -0.83 6.37
C ASP A 37 -12.69 -2.00 5.52
N THR A 38 -12.65 -3.21 6.07
CA THR A 38 -13.14 -4.41 5.40
C THR A 38 -14.66 -4.46 5.23
N ASP A 39 -15.40 -3.68 6.02
CA ASP A 39 -16.86 -3.55 5.94
C ASP A 39 -17.28 -2.40 5.00
N GLY A 40 -16.30 -1.73 4.39
CA GLY A 40 -16.50 -0.60 3.49
C GLY A 40 -16.77 0.72 4.20
N GLN A 41 -16.59 0.81 5.52
CA GLN A 41 -16.74 2.06 6.25
C GLN A 41 -15.53 2.96 5.98
N GLU A 42 -15.80 4.24 5.73
CA GLU A 42 -14.76 5.23 5.49
C GLU A 42 -13.99 5.54 6.78
N ILE A 43 -12.67 5.56 6.68
CA ILE A 43 -11.75 6.00 7.72
C ILE A 43 -11.25 7.38 7.30
N ASP A 44 -11.63 8.43 8.04
CA ASP A 44 -11.17 9.80 7.76
C ASP A 44 -9.63 9.90 7.87
N PRO A 45 -8.91 10.18 6.77
CA PRO A 45 -7.47 10.34 6.79
C PRO A 45 -7.02 11.68 7.40
N GLY A 46 -7.93 12.65 7.58
CA GLY A 46 -7.70 14.00 8.08
C GLY A 46 -6.87 14.92 7.17
N ARG A 47 -6.25 14.37 6.11
CA ARG A 47 -5.35 15.09 5.20
C ARG A 47 -5.07 14.28 3.93
N LYS A 48 -4.66 14.98 2.86
CA LYS A 48 -4.25 14.39 1.57
C LYS A 48 -2.92 13.62 1.60
N THR A 49 -2.27 13.53 2.76
CA THR A 49 -1.01 12.81 2.92
C THR A 49 -0.98 12.12 4.28
N VAL A 50 -0.98 10.79 4.28
CA VAL A 50 -0.98 9.99 5.51
C VAL A 50 0.17 9.01 5.54
N ALA A 51 0.53 8.56 6.74
CA ALA A 51 1.48 7.50 6.97
C ALA A 51 0.73 6.28 7.52
N LEU A 52 0.68 5.19 6.77
CA LEU A 52 0.05 3.94 7.19
C LEU A 52 1.08 3.01 7.84
N CYS A 53 0.66 2.31 8.88
CA CYS A 53 1.51 1.38 9.61
C CYS A 53 1.90 0.21 8.71
N ARG A 54 3.22 -0.01 8.60
CA ARG A 54 3.79 -1.18 7.90
C ARG A 54 4.42 -2.20 8.85
N CYS A 55 4.78 -1.78 10.06
CA CYS A 55 5.45 -2.62 11.04
C CYS A 55 4.51 -3.46 11.92
N GLY A 56 3.21 -3.21 11.88
CA GLY A 56 2.20 -3.89 12.70
C GLY A 56 2.15 -3.48 14.18
N LYS A 57 3.05 -2.60 14.66
CA LYS A 57 3.19 -2.26 16.08
C LYS A 57 2.56 -0.93 16.51
N SER A 58 2.01 -0.13 15.60
CA SER A 58 1.39 1.15 15.97
C SER A 58 0.20 0.96 16.92
N GLY A 59 0.02 1.87 17.87
CA GLY A 59 -1.17 1.97 18.73
C GLY A 59 -2.35 2.70 18.09
N ILE A 60 -2.15 3.38 16.96
CA ILE A 60 -3.18 4.18 16.26
C ILE A 60 -3.49 3.64 14.85
N LYS A 61 -3.52 2.32 14.70
CA LYS A 61 -3.80 1.67 13.40
C LYS A 61 -5.09 2.22 12.79
N PRO A 62 -5.14 2.38 11.45
CA PRO A 62 -4.16 1.96 10.45
C PRO A 62 -2.97 2.92 10.28
N PHE A 63 -2.91 4.03 11.04
CA PHE A 63 -1.88 5.04 10.91
C PHE A 63 -0.57 4.64 11.60
N CYS A 64 0.51 5.33 11.24
CA CYS A 64 1.82 5.20 11.87
C CYS A 64 2.04 6.29 12.92
N ASP A 65 2.35 5.90 14.16
CA ASP A 65 2.77 6.78 15.27
C ASP A 65 4.29 6.88 15.49
N GLY A 66 5.08 6.18 14.67
CA GLY A 66 6.54 6.13 14.84
C GLY A 66 7.07 4.94 15.62
N THR A 67 6.20 4.05 16.15
CA THR A 67 6.60 2.84 16.90
C THR A 67 7.56 1.93 16.12
N HIS A 68 7.56 2.00 14.78
CA HIS A 68 8.51 1.26 13.93
C HIS A 68 9.98 1.50 14.31
N LYS A 69 10.32 2.69 14.81
CA LYS A 69 11.69 3.02 15.25
C LYS A 69 12.08 2.25 16.50
N LEU A 70 11.20 2.23 17.50
CA LEU A 70 11.41 1.55 18.77
C LEU A 70 11.31 0.02 18.62
N ALA A 71 10.46 -0.44 17.71
CA ALA A 71 10.28 -1.86 17.42
C ALA A 71 11.38 -2.47 16.55
N GLY A 72 12.38 -1.69 16.11
CA GLY A 72 13.44 -2.17 15.23
C GLY A 72 12.91 -2.73 13.91
N PHE A 73 11.89 -2.10 13.32
CA PHE A 73 11.32 -2.58 12.08
C PHE A 73 12.33 -2.43 10.93
N HIS A 74 12.67 -3.54 10.28
CA HIS A 74 13.60 -3.57 9.16
C HIS A 74 12.90 -4.06 7.89
N SER A 75 12.85 -3.20 6.87
CA SER A 75 12.35 -3.58 5.56
C SER A 75 12.80 -2.59 4.49
N GLY A 76 13.16 -3.13 3.32
CA GLY A 76 13.42 -2.33 2.12
C GLY A 76 12.22 -1.45 1.71
N SER A 77 12.53 -0.43 0.90
CA SER A 77 11.55 0.45 0.23
C SER A 77 11.02 -0.16 -1.07
N ALA A 78 11.75 -1.11 -1.63
CA ALA A 78 11.40 -1.89 -2.83
C ALA A 78 11.46 -3.39 -2.49
N PRO A 79 10.76 -4.25 -3.27
CA PRO A 79 10.93 -5.69 -3.16
C PRO A 79 12.39 -6.10 -3.44
N SER A 80 12.87 -7.15 -2.77
CA SER A 80 14.24 -7.65 -2.88
C SER A 80 14.58 -8.29 -4.23
N ARG A 81 13.55 -8.64 -5.00
CA ARG A 81 13.66 -9.14 -6.38
C ARG A 81 12.58 -8.47 -7.24
N PRO A 82 12.81 -8.25 -8.55
CA PRO A 82 11.79 -7.74 -9.45
C PRO A 82 10.69 -8.81 -9.62
N ARG A 83 9.70 -8.78 -8.73
CA ARG A 83 8.47 -9.54 -8.88
C ARG A 83 7.37 -8.53 -9.16
N PRO A 84 6.98 -8.33 -10.43
CA PRO A 84 5.76 -7.59 -10.73
C PRO A 84 4.64 -8.22 -9.89
N ALA A 85 3.85 -7.42 -9.17
CA ALA A 85 2.77 -7.95 -8.33
C ALA A 85 1.85 -8.91 -9.11
N ALA A 86 1.68 -8.65 -10.42
CA ALA A 86 0.97 -9.51 -11.36
C ALA A 86 1.51 -10.97 -11.47
N ARG A 87 2.80 -11.21 -11.25
CA ARG A 87 3.41 -12.55 -11.32
C ARG A 87 3.37 -13.31 -9.99
N LEU A 88 3.22 -12.62 -8.85
CA LEU A 88 3.17 -13.24 -7.52
C LEU A 88 2.02 -14.25 -7.38
N PHE A 89 0.88 -13.98 -8.01
CA PHE A 89 -0.27 -14.88 -8.00
C PHE A 89 -0.13 -16.11 -8.92
N GLN A 90 0.77 -16.04 -9.92
CA GLN A 90 0.99 -17.14 -10.87
C GLN A 90 2.00 -18.18 -10.35
N GLU A 91 2.97 -17.76 -9.54
CA GLU A 91 4.03 -18.63 -9.00
C GLU A 91 3.59 -19.36 -7.72
N ALA A 92 2.79 -18.72 -6.86
CA ALA A 92 2.25 -19.36 -5.65
C ALA A 92 1.37 -20.59 -5.95
N GLY A 93 0.78 -20.69 -7.15
CA GLY A 93 0.05 -21.87 -7.61
C GLY A 93 0.91 -23.01 -8.15
N ARG A 94 2.22 -22.80 -8.35
CA ARG A 94 3.15 -23.82 -8.89
C ARG A 94 4.01 -24.46 -7.80
N GLU A 95 4.29 -23.74 -6.71
CA GLU A 95 5.05 -24.29 -5.56
C GLU A 95 4.24 -25.31 -4.74
N ALA A 96 2.91 -25.39 -4.92
CA ALA A 96 2.04 -26.36 -4.26
C ALA A 96 2.03 -27.77 -4.89
N ASP A 97 2.68 -27.98 -6.05
CA ASP A 97 2.67 -29.24 -6.81
C ASP A 97 4.01 -30.01 -6.76
N ASP A 98 5.08 -29.46 -6.18
CA ASP A 98 6.39 -30.15 -6.06
C ASP A 98 6.48 -31.06 -4.80
N GLY A 99 5.34 -31.67 -4.46
CA GLY A 99 5.11 -32.36 -3.19
C GLY A 99 4.74 -33.84 -3.30
N GLN A 100 4.97 -34.52 -4.43
CA GLN A 100 4.74 -35.96 -4.53
C GLN A 100 5.85 -36.69 -5.31
N ARG A 101 7.01 -36.85 -4.67
CA ARG A 101 7.92 -37.95 -5.01
C ARG A 101 7.61 -39.12 -4.06
N PRO A 102 7.03 -40.24 -4.53
CA PRO A 102 6.80 -41.39 -3.65
C PRO A 102 8.16 -41.96 -3.21
N PRO A 103 8.31 -42.41 -1.94
CA PRO A 103 9.49 -43.16 -1.55
C PRO A 103 9.52 -44.51 -2.28
N ALA A 104 10.73 -44.95 -2.63
CA ALA A 104 11.01 -46.26 -3.22
C ALA A 104 10.78 -47.40 -2.22
#